data_AF-A0A7S9KLQ0-F1
#
_entry.id   AF-A0A7S9KLQ0-F1
#
_cell.length_a   1.000
_cell.length_b   1.000
_cell.length_c   1.000
_cell.angle_alpha   90.00
_cell.angle_beta   90.00
_cell.angle_gamma   90.00
#
_symmetry.space_group_name_H-M   'P 1'
#
loop_
_entity.id
_entity.type
_entity.pdbx_description
1 polymer ?
#
loop_
_entity_poly.entity_id
_entity_poly.type
_entity_poly.pdbx_seq_one_letter_code
_entity_poly.pdbx_strand_id
1 'polypeptide(L)'
;MSLTPVHVRGKRKSASSPIPMLAMDSPLNPKKMKRSLASVRASRSTRGRPTLQSLPVELLESIFLYSANLALPRASHLIGAKLSGKATLLRLFIAVFHETWDQWFGIPRLQLQGPKLKDGTFFVYEGDISFQSDMLELPWVDIDFILQAQQAWADKYARDRWYQHSVPFAEGEGKFNHGHEGGFSHFKSRACFDADYERALKWPAFQTTSMTWGTRDVHPHVRMPMDLITGPWNEEKRRRIFWLTRGGIRLGAKGQTPVPWEVKLACLDNAVISAEELDPLIINCLISDWIFKDLPEDIVRKQLVQLSRRIEWGGDSPESKEILRRIATALNLDLQLPQYDRIPG
;
A
#
# COMPACT_ATOMS: atom_id res chain seq x y z
N MET A 1 38.87 16.98 32.29
CA MET A 1 38.31 17.79 31.19
C MET A 1 37.80 19.09 31.78
N SER A 2 38.40 20.22 31.38
CA SER A 2 38.16 21.55 31.93
C SER A 2 36.90 22.19 31.31
N LEU A 3 35.93 22.57 32.15
CA LEU A 3 34.73 23.29 31.72
C LEU A 3 35.07 24.73 31.35
N THR A 4 34.60 25.18 30.19
CA THR A 4 34.75 26.55 29.69
C THR A 4 34.00 27.53 30.59
N PRO A 5 34.63 28.60 31.10
CA PRO A 5 33.95 29.56 31.96
C PRO A 5 33.01 30.44 31.15
N VAL A 6 31.72 30.41 31.50
CA VAL A 6 30.69 31.30 30.96
C VAL A 6 30.93 32.73 31.49
N HIS A 7 31.28 33.65 30.60
CA HIS A 7 31.41 35.08 30.92
C HIS A 7 30.03 35.70 31.15
N VAL A 8 29.61 35.78 32.41
CA VAL A 8 28.44 36.56 32.80
C VAL A 8 28.79 38.04 32.76
N ARG A 9 28.17 38.78 31.84
CA ARG A 9 28.38 40.22 31.65
C ARG A 9 27.89 40.99 32.89
N GLY A 10 28.79 41.22 33.83
CA GLY A 10 28.57 42.02 35.03
C GLY A 10 28.11 43.44 34.69
N LYS A 11 26.99 43.81 35.28
CA LYS A 11 26.37 45.14 35.21
C LYS A 11 27.29 46.13 35.92
N ARG A 12 28.08 46.91 35.17
CA ARG A 12 28.96 47.96 35.75
C ARG A 12 28.11 49.01 36.48
N LYS A 13 28.30 49.12 37.80
CA LYS A 13 28.00 50.33 38.59
C LYS A 13 29.11 51.32 38.28
N SER A 14 28.82 52.43 37.59
CA SER A 14 29.78 53.52 37.43
C SER A 14 29.78 54.38 38.69
N ALA A 15 30.97 54.57 39.26
CA ALA A 15 31.22 55.54 40.33
C ALA A 15 31.05 56.97 39.79
N SER A 16 30.48 57.83 40.62
CA SER A 16 30.29 59.26 40.41
C SER A 16 31.60 60.03 40.60
N SER A 17 31.95 60.91 39.66
CA SER A 17 32.77 62.09 39.92
C SER A 17 32.22 63.30 39.15
N PRO A 18 32.35 64.53 39.69
CA PRO A 18 31.56 65.70 39.30
C PRO A 18 32.31 66.59 38.29
N ILE A 19 31.60 67.12 37.30
CA ILE A 19 32.07 68.20 36.41
C ILE A 19 30.90 69.19 36.16
N PRO A 20 31.15 70.51 36.06
CA PRO A 20 30.19 71.56 36.38
C PRO A 20 29.13 71.84 35.33
N MET A 21 28.04 72.47 35.80
CA MET A 21 26.94 73.04 35.04
C MET A 21 27.43 74.02 33.96
N LEU A 22 26.96 73.84 32.73
CA LEU A 22 26.41 74.91 31.90
C LEU A 22 25.30 74.32 31.02
N ALA A 23 24.13 74.93 31.10
CA ALA A 23 22.90 74.54 30.42
C ALA A 23 22.93 74.92 28.93
N MET A 24 22.35 74.09 28.06
CA MET A 24 21.50 74.54 26.95
C MET A 24 20.71 73.35 26.36
N ASP A 25 19.53 73.68 25.85
CA ASP A 25 18.38 72.84 25.54
C ASP A 25 18.63 71.68 24.56
N SER A 26 17.99 70.54 24.83
CA SER A 26 17.73 69.51 23.83
C SER A 26 16.43 68.77 24.14
N PRO A 27 15.57 68.52 23.14
CA PRO A 27 14.29 67.85 23.36
C PRO A 27 14.53 66.39 23.74
N LEU A 28 14.02 66.06 24.93
CA LEU A 28 13.76 64.75 25.52
C LEU A 28 13.97 63.56 24.57
N ASN A 29 15.15 62.94 24.68
CA ASN A 29 15.36 61.54 24.28
C ASN A 29 14.30 60.67 24.99
N PRO A 30 13.47 59.88 24.27
CA PRO A 30 12.50 59.03 24.92
C PRO A 30 13.26 57.98 25.74
N LYS A 31 13.13 58.06 27.06
CA LYS A 31 13.63 57.05 28.00
C LYS A 31 13.23 55.68 27.48
N LYS A 32 14.20 54.80 27.20
CA LYS A 32 13.95 53.40 26.83
C LYS A 32 13.11 52.75 27.93
N MET A 33 11.79 52.76 27.73
CA MET A 33 10.82 52.26 28.70
C MET A 33 11.04 50.76 28.79
N LYS A 34 11.54 50.29 29.94
CA LYS A 34 11.69 48.86 30.20
C LYS A 34 10.28 48.26 30.22
N ARG A 35 9.89 47.63 29.12
CA ARG A 35 8.60 46.92 29.03
C ARG A 35 8.51 45.93 30.18
N SER A 36 7.42 45.97 30.94
CA SER A 36 7.19 45.01 32.01
C SER A 36 7.09 43.59 31.41
N LEU A 37 7.48 42.57 32.18
CA LEU A 37 7.32 41.18 31.76
C LEU A 37 5.86 40.85 31.40
N ALA A 38 4.90 41.48 32.06
CA ALA A 38 3.48 41.39 31.73
C ALA A 38 3.17 41.96 30.34
N SER A 39 3.71 43.13 29.99
CA SER A 39 3.58 43.73 28.66
C SER A 39 4.24 42.87 27.57
N VAL A 40 5.40 42.28 27.85
CA VAL A 40 6.06 41.34 26.91
C VAL A 40 5.24 40.07 26.73
N ARG A 41 4.69 39.48 27.80
CA ARG A 41 3.81 38.31 27.73
C ARG A 41 2.50 38.61 27.00
N ALA A 42 1.86 39.75 27.25
CA ALA A 42 0.68 40.21 26.53
C ALA A 42 0.98 40.45 25.03
N SER A 43 2.13 41.00 24.69
CA SER A 43 2.55 41.16 23.29
C SER A 43 2.90 39.83 22.59
N ARG A 44 3.23 38.79 23.36
CA ARG A 44 3.48 37.43 22.84
C ARG A 44 2.18 36.63 22.72
N SER A 45 1.16 36.91 23.52
CA SER A 45 -0.17 36.31 23.36
C SER A 45 -0.93 36.89 22.17
N THR A 46 -0.64 38.14 21.77
CA THR A 46 -1.20 38.75 20.54
C THR A 46 -0.42 38.41 19.27
N ARG A 47 0.81 37.88 19.39
CA ARG A 47 1.51 37.26 18.25
C ARG A 47 0.93 35.87 18.03
N GLY A 48 0.07 35.76 17.02
CA GLY A 48 -0.41 34.46 16.54
C GLY A 48 0.79 33.54 16.33
N ARG A 49 0.83 32.42 17.05
CA ARG A 49 1.86 31.40 16.81
C ARG A 49 1.62 30.87 15.40
N PRO A 50 2.66 30.73 14.56
CA PRO A 50 2.50 30.06 13.28
C PRO A 50 1.96 28.67 13.57
N THR A 51 0.73 28.42 13.14
CA THR A 51 0.12 27.10 13.20
C THR A 51 0.55 26.32 11.97
N LEU A 52 0.55 25.00 12.06
CA LEU A 52 0.88 24.15 10.92
C LEU A 52 0.02 24.52 9.68
N GLN A 53 -1.25 24.87 9.91
CA GLN A 53 -2.20 25.31 8.87
C GLN A 53 -1.76 26.58 8.10
N SER A 54 -1.01 27.48 8.76
CA SER A 54 -0.51 28.73 8.18
C SER A 54 0.72 28.56 7.30
N LEU A 55 1.32 27.36 7.26
CA LEU A 55 2.47 27.10 6.40
C LEU A 55 2.09 27.14 4.91
N PRO A 56 3.03 27.59 4.05
CA PRO A 56 2.96 27.37 2.60
C PRO A 56 2.79 25.89 2.26
N VAL A 57 2.16 25.61 1.12
CA VAL A 57 1.83 24.25 0.70
C VAL A 57 3.08 23.40 0.52
N GLU A 58 4.16 23.98 -0.02
CA GLU A 58 5.41 23.30 -0.32
C GLU A 58 6.10 22.78 0.97
N LEU A 59 5.99 23.55 2.05
CA LEU A 59 6.51 23.14 3.36
C LEU A 59 5.64 22.04 3.98
N LEU A 60 4.32 22.12 3.81
CA LEU A 60 3.41 21.07 4.27
C LEU A 60 3.63 19.77 3.51
N GLU A 61 3.81 19.83 2.20
CA GLU A 61 4.13 18.67 1.36
C GLU A 61 5.46 18.04 1.76
N SER A 62 6.48 18.88 2.03
CA SER A 62 7.79 18.39 2.49
C SER A 62 7.70 17.68 3.84
N ILE A 63 6.96 18.27 4.80
CA ILE A 63 6.69 17.65 6.10
C ILE A 63 5.93 16.34 5.92
N PHE A 64 4.91 16.33 5.07
CA PHE A 64 4.09 15.15 4.83
C PHE A 64 4.89 14.00 4.19
N LEU A 65 5.66 14.29 3.14
CA LEU A 65 6.49 13.30 2.45
C LEU A 65 7.60 12.76 3.36
N TYR A 66 8.20 13.61 4.20
CA TYR A 66 9.25 13.17 5.12
C TYR A 66 8.70 12.39 6.31
N SER A 67 7.57 12.83 6.87
CA SER A 67 6.95 12.14 8.01
C SER A 67 6.18 10.89 7.63
N ALA A 68 5.78 10.76 6.36
CA ALA A 68 4.97 9.66 5.84
C ALA A 68 3.67 9.42 6.65
N ASN A 69 3.21 10.42 7.40
CA ASN A 69 2.13 10.24 8.37
C ASN A 69 0.75 10.51 7.75
N LEU A 70 -0.02 9.45 7.51
CA LEU A 70 -1.37 9.52 6.92
C LEU A 70 -2.42 10.18 7.82
N ALA A 71 -2.13 10.37 9.11
CA ALA A 71 -2.96 11.16 9.99
C ALA A 71 -2.82 12.67 9.72
N LEU A 72 -1.74 13.13 9.09
CA LEU A 72 -1.46 14.55 8.89
C LEU A 72 -2.51 15.25 8.02
N PRO A 73 -2.89 14.73 6.82
CA PRO A 73 -3.98 15.32 6.05
C PRO A 73 -5.33 15.26 6.78
N ARG A 74 -5.51 14.28 7.68
CA ARG A 74 -6.75 14.07 8.46
C ARG A 74 -6.86 14.97 9.68
N ALA A 75 -5.76 15.55 10.14
CA ALA A 75 -5.73 16.40 11.33
C ALA A 75 -6.47 17.74 11.15
N SER A 76 -6.69 18.18 9.91
CA SER A 76 -7.43 19.41 9.60
C SER A 76 -7.88 19.42 8.14
N HIS A 77 -9.13 19.81 7.87
CA HIS A 77 -9.64 19.97 6.51
C HIS A 77 -8.79 20.89 5.64
N LEU A 78 -8.23 21.96 6.20
CA LEU A 78 -7.38 22.90 5.45
C LEU A 78 -6.04 22.27 5.09
N ILE A 79 -5.42 21.51 6.01
CA ILE A 79 -4.18 20.77 5.74
C ILE A 79 -4.45 19.67 4.72
N GLY A 80 -5.54 18.93 4.89
CA GLY A 80 -6.01 17.93 3.94
C GLY A 80 -6.13 18.51 2.54
N ALA A 81 -6.89 19.59 2.37
CA ALA A 81 -7.07 20.25 1.07
C ALA A 81 -5.73 20.68 0.43
N LYS A 82 -4.79 21.20 1.22
CA LYS A 82 -3.44 21.57 0.74
C LYS A 82 -2.62 20.35 0.31
N LEU A 83 -2.79 19.21 0.98
CA LEU A 83 -2.02 17.97 0.73
C LEU A 83 -2.69 17.01 -0.26
N SER A 84 -3.95 17.24 -0.63
CA SER A 84 -4.71 16.42 -1.59
C SER A 84 -4.26 16.60 -3.05
N GLY A 85 -3.22 17.40 -3.30
CA GLY A 85 -2.65 17.56 -4.64
C GLY A 85 -2.17 16.23 -5.22
N LYS A 86 -2.63 15.90 -6.43
CA LYS A 86 -2.32 14.62 -7.10
C LYS A 86 -0.82 14.34 -7.18
N ALA A 87 0.00 15.35 -7.45
CA ALA A 87 1.45 15.21 -7.51
C ALA A 87 2.05 14.80 -6.15
N THR A 88 1.53 15.33 -5.05
CA THR A 88 1.98 15.02 -3.68
C THR A 88 1.60 13.61 -3.28
N LEU A 89 0.35 13.22 -3.56
CA LEU A 89 -0.10 11.83 -3.34
C LEU A 89 0.70 10.84 -4.18
N LEU A 90 0.99 11.16 -5.44
CA LEU A 90 1.80 10.33 -6.33
C LEU A 90 3.22 10.17 -5.78
N ARG A 91 3.85 11.26 -5.33
CA ARG A 91 5.19 11.22 -4.73
C ARG A 91 5.23 10.39 -3.46
N LEU A 92 4.20 10.51 -2.62
CA LEU A 92 4.08 9.69 -1.41
C LEU A 92 3.98 8.21 -1.78
N PHE A 93 3.06 7.85 -2.68
CA PHE A 93 2.86 6.47 -3.11
C PHE A 93 4.15 5.88 -3.72
N ILE A 94 4.80 6.63 -4.61
CA ILE A 94 6.10 6.23 -5.17
C ILE A 94 7.12 5.99 -4.08
N ALA A 95 7.21 6.86 -3.06
CA ALA A 95 8.15 6.69 -1.96
C ALA A 95 7.85 5.42 -1.13
N VAL A 96 6.57 5.10 -0.89
CA VAL A 96 6.16 3.91 -0.13
C VAL A 96 6.55 2.61 -0.84
N PHE A 97 6.38 2.56 -2.16
CA PHE A 97 6.63 1.36 -2.96
C PHE A 97 8.04 1.33 -3.57
N HIS A 98 8.83 2.41 -3.42
CA HIS A 98 10.13 2.58 -4.08
C HIS A 98 11.05 1.40 -3.85
N GLU A 99 11.27 1.00 -2.60
CA GLU A 99 12.19 -0.08 -2.23
C GLU A 99 11.78 -1.41 -2.87
N THR A 100 10.48 -1.75 -2.81
CA THR A 100 9.97 -3.00 -3.41
C THR A 100 10.12 -2.99 -4.93
N TRP A 101 9.77 -1.88 -5.59
CA TRP A 101 9.94 -1.77 -7.04
C TRP A 101 11.42 -1.77 -7.43
N ASP A 102 12.28 -1.07 -6.70
CA ASP A 102 13.71 -1.05 -7.00
C ASP A 102 14.32 -2.45 -6.89
N GLN A 103 13.92 -3.21 -5.87
CA GLN A 103 14.40 -4.56 -5.64
C GLN A 103 13.91 -5.56 -6.72
N TRP A 104 12.67 -5.44 -7.21
CA TRP A 104 12.01 -6.51 -7.97
C TRP A 104 11.55 -6.17 -9.38
N PHE A 105 11.66 -4.90 -9.80
CA PHE A 105 11.15 -4.48 -11.09
C PHE A 105 11.70 -5.32 -12.24
N GLY A 106 10.78 -5.80 -13.08
CA GLY A 106 11.08 -6.55 -14.29
C GLY A 106 11.53 -7.99 -14.08
N ILE A 107 11.53 -8.51 -12.84
CA ILE A 107 11.92 -9.89 -12.50
C ILE A 107 10.66 -10.77 -12.41
N PRO A 108 10.42 -11.69 -13.36
CA PRO A 108 9.32 -12.63 -13.26
C PRO A 108 9.50 -13.57 -12.07
N ARG A 109 8.39 -13.96 -11.44
CA ARG A 109 8.39 -14.88 -10.29
C ARG A 109 9.09 -16.21 -10.59
N LEU A 110 9.00 -16.72 -11.82
CA LEU A 110 9.64 -17.98 -12.26
C LEU A 110 11.17 -17.92 -12.29
N GLN A 111 11.76 -16.74 -12.50
CA GLN A 111 13.19 -16.63 -12.73
C GLN A 111 14.00 -16.64 -11.42
N LEU A 112 13.38 -16.47 -10.24
CA LEU A 112 13.93 -16.59 -8.86
C LEU A 112 15.44 -16.25 -8.64
N GLN A 113 16.04 -15.42 -9.48
CA GLN A 113 17.35 -14.79 -9.30
C GLN A 113 17.16 -13.45 -8.55
N GLY A 114 16.26 -13.44 -7.58
CA GLY A 114 16.09 -12.29 -6.68
C GLY A 114 17.28 -12.12 -5.74
N PRO A 115 17.35 -11.00 -5.00
CA PRO A 115 18.40 -10.78 -4.02
C PRO A 115 18.43 -11.92 -3.00
N LYS A 116 19.54 -12.66 -3.00
CA LYS A 116 19.79 -13.75 -2.05
C LYS A 116 20.56 -13.18 -0.86
N LEU A 117 20.23 -13.66 0.35
CA LEU A 117 21.15 -13.52 1.48
C LEU A 117 22.49 -14.16 1.13
N LYS A 118 23.59 -13.58 1.64
CA LYS A 118 24.96 -14.13 1.50
C LYS A 118 25.06 -15.59 1.95
N ASP A 119 24.14 -16.02 2.81
CA ASP A 119 24.08 -17.37 3.38
C ASP A 119 23.05 -18.30 2.70
N GLY A 120 22.47 -17.88 1.57
CA GLY A 120 21.69 -18.74 0.67
C GLY A 120 20.31 -19.20 1.19
N THR A 121 19.87 -18.81 2.38
CA THR A 121 18.72 -19.44 3.05
C THR A 121 17.36 -18.77 2.83
N PHE A 122 17.26 -17.46 2.55
CA PHE A 122 15.96 -16.81 2.26
C PHE A 122 16.10 -15.59 1.32
N PHE A 123 15.00 -15.19 0.67
CA PHE A 123 14.90 -13.89 -0.01
C PHE A 123 14.65 -12.79 1.03
N VAL A 124 15.44 -11.71 0.98
CA VAL A 124 15.14 -10.49 1.74
C VAL A 124 14.09 -9.71 0.96
N TYR A 125 13.07 -9.21 1.64
CA TYR A 125 12.04 -8.36 1.06
C TYR A 125 12.22 -6.95 1.61
N GLU A 126 12.47 -6.00 0.72
CA GLU A 126 12.55 -4.58 1.07
C GLU A 126 11.17 -3.91 0.91
N GLY A 127 10.98 -2.83 1.66
CA GLY A 127 9.72 -2.06 1.71
C GLY A 127 8.99 -2.20 3.05
N ASP A 128 8.27 -1.14 3.42
CA ASP A 128 7.47 -1.09 4.64
C ASP A 128 6.09 -1.74 4.39
N ILE A 129 5.88 -2.90 5.01
CA ILE A 129 4.67 -3.72 4.89
C ILE A 129 3.45 -2.96 5.40
N SER A 130 3.57 -2.35 6.58
CA SER A 130 2.47 -1.65 7.24
C SER A 130 2.08 -0.44 6.41
N PHE A 131 3.08 0.31 5.92
CA PHE A 131 2.80 1.51 5.17
C PHE A 131 2.24 1.25 3.77
N GLN A 132 2.72 0.20 3.07
CA GLN A 132 2.11 -0.24 1.81
C GLN A 132 0.65 -0.69 2.02
N SER A 133 0.38 -1.41 3.11
CA SER A 133 -0.98 -1.84 3.45
C SER A 133 -1.91 -0.65 3.70
N ASP A 134 -1.47 0.32 4.51
CA ASP A 134 -2.25 1.52 4.81
C ASP A 134 -2.48 2.38 3.56
N MET A 135 -1.50 2.46 2.64
CA MET A 135 -1.66 3.13 1.35
C MET A 135 -2.77 2.53 0.51
N LEU A 136 -2.81 1.20 0.39
CA LEU A 136 -3.76 0.50 -0.48
C LEU A 136 -5.21 0.59 0.01
N GLU A 137 -5.42 0.92 1.29
CA GLU A 137 -6.76 1.13 1.87
C GLU A 137 -7.31 2.54 1.65
N LEU A 138 -6.49 3.47 1.17
CA LEU A 138 -6.95 4.84 0.98
C LEU A 138 -7.96 4.92 -0.18
N PRO A 139 -9.07 5.66 0.00
CA PRO A 139 -10.19 5.65 -0.95
C PRO A 139 -9.88 6.30 -2.30
N TRP A 140 -8.80 7.06 -2.39
CA TRP A 140 -8.33 7.68 -3.64
C TRP A 140 -7.32 6.82 -4.40
N VAL A 141 -6.90 5.67 -3.85
CA VAL A 141 -5.99 4.72 -4.49
C VAL A 141 -6.81 3.75 -5.33
N ASP A 142 -7.03 4.13 -6.59
CA ASP A 142 -7.61 3.27 -7.62
C ASP A 142 -6.52 2.67 -8.52
N ILE A 143 -6.91 1.74 -9.41
CA ILE A 143 -5.95 1.13 -10.35
C ILE A 143 -5.25 2.16 -11.24
N ASP A 144 -5.95 3.21 -11.67
CA ASP A 144 -5.40 4.19 -12.59
C ASP A 144 -4.30 5.02 -11.93
N PHE A 145 -4.50 5.37 -10.67
CA PHE A 145 -3.52 6.03 -9.82
C PHE A 145 -2.29 5.14 -9.60
N ILE A 146 -2.49 3.87 -9.29
CA ILE A 146 -1.40 2.90 -9.08
C ILE A 146 -0.53 2.78 -10.34
N LEU A 147 -1.15 2.59 -11.51
CA LEU A 147 -0.44 2.46 -12.79
C LEU A 147 0.28 3.76 -13.16
N GLN A 148 -0.31 4.91 -12.85
CA GLN A 148 0.36 6.19 -13.05
C GLN A 148 1.60 6.33 -12.15
N ALA A 149 1.52 5.90 -10.89
CA ALA A 149 2.65 5.91 -9.97
C ALA A 149 3.77 4.96 -10.43
N GLN A 150 3.41 3.76 -10.89
CA GLN A 150 4.37 2.81 -11.46
C GLN A 150 5.07 3.39 -12.70
N GLN A 151 4.32 4.03 -13.61
CA GLN A 151 4.94 4.67 -14.79
C GLN A 151 5.90 5.78 -14.37
N ALA A 152 5.48 6.68 -13.48
CA ALA A 152 6.32 7.80 -13.04
C ALA A 152 7.58 7.34 -12.28
N TRP A 153 7.49 6.25 -11.52
CA TRP A 153 8.67 5.63 -10.92
C TRP A 153 9.57 5.02 -12.00
N ALA A 154 9.03 4.25 -12.94
CA ALA A 154 9.83 3.59 -13.97
C ALA A 154 10.53 4.59 -14.89
N ASP A 155 9.85 5.68 -15.26
CA ASP A 155 10.42 6.78 -16.04
C ASP A 155 11.61 7.43 -15.35
N LYS A 156 11.68 7.38 -14.01
CA LYS A 156 12.74 7.98 -13.22
C LYS A 156 13.86 6.99 -12.85
N TYR A 157 13.52 5.73 -12.58
CA TYR A 157 14.42 4.76 -11.95
C TYR A 157 14.71 3.52 -12.80
N ALA A 158 13.94 3.27 -13.87
CA ALA A 158 13.96 1.97 -14.56
C ALA A 158 14.10 2.03 -16.09
N ARG A 159 14.46 3.18 -16.67
CA ARG A 159 14.64 3.31 -18.13
C ARG A 159 15.63 2.29 -18.69
N ASP A 160 16.72 2.07 -17.98
CA ASP A 160 17.81 1.18 -18.40
C ASP A 160 17.65 -0.26 -17.86
N ARG A 161 16.49 -0.57 -17.27
CA ARG A 161 16.21 -1.89 -16.71
C ARG A 161 15.39 -2.72 -17.68
N TRP A 162 15.69 -4.02 -17.71
CA TRP A 162 14.90 -4.98 -18.45
C TRP A 162 13.54 -5.18 -17.77
N TYR A 163 12.46 -5.17 -18.54
CA TYR A 163 11.13 -5.54 -18.08
C TYR A 163 10.57 -6.69 -18.90
N GLN A 164 9.94 -7.65 -18.22
CA GLN A 164 9.20 -8.75 -18.83
C GLN A 164 7.80 -8.84 -18.23
N HIS A 165 6.82 -9.21 -19.05
CA HIS A 165 5.44 -9.42 -18.63
C HIS A 165 5.29 -10.51 -17.55
N SER A 166 4.30 -10.32 -16.67
CA SER A 166 4.10 -11.15 -15.47
C SER A 166 3.34 -12.45 -15.77
N VAL A 167 2.56 -12.44 -16.85
CA VAL A 167 1.68 -13.53 -17.25
C VAL A 167 2.36 -14.32 -18.36
N PRO A 168 2.57 -15.64 -18.22
CA PRO A 168 3.18 -16.46 -19.27
C PRO A 168 2.33 -16.43 -20.56
N PHE A 169 3.01 -16.42 -21.71
CA PHE A 169 2.38 -16.45 -23.03
C PHE A 169 2.58 -17.87 -23.58
N ALA A 170 1.53 -18.47 -24.14
CA ALA A 170 1.68 -19.72 -24.88
C ALA A 170 2.42 -19.45 -26.20
N GLU A 171 3.24 -20.40 -26.65
CA GLU A 171 3.93 -20.30 -27.94
C GLU A 171 2.90 -20.07 -29.07
N GLY A 172 3.09 -19.00 -29.86
CA GLY A 172 2.21 -18.66 -30.99
C GLY A 172 1.09 -17.65 -30.70
N GLU A 173 0.91 -17.20 -29.45
CA GLU A 173 -0.06 -16.13 -29.10
C GLU A 173 0.46 -14.70 -29.35
N GLY A 174 1.27 -14.50 -30.39
CA GLY A 174 1.83 -13.19 -30.79
C GLY A 174 0.82 -12.19 -31.38
N LYS A 175 -0.45 -12.23 -30.97
CA LYS A 175 -1.54 -11.39 -31.49
C LYS A 175 -1.90 -10.19 -30.63
N PHE A 176 -1.16 -9.90 -29.57
CA PHE A 176 -1.37 -8.69 -28.78
C PHE A 176 -0.52 -7.54 -29.33
N ASN A 177 -1.07 -6.33 -29.38
CA ASN A 177 -0.43 -5.12 -29.92
C ASN A 177 0.80 -4.65 -29.10
N HIS A 178 1.24 -5.42 -28.10
CA HIS A 178 2.39 -5.17 -27.25
C HIS A 178 3.30 -6.40 -27.28
N GLY A 179 4.58 -6.20 -27.60
CA GLY A 179 5.56 -7.29 -27.71
C GLY A 179 5.65 -8.10 -26.42
N HIS A 180 5.64 -9.43 -26.54
CA HIS A 180 5.79 -10.37 -25.42
C HIS A 180 7.23 -10.42 -24.92
N GLU A 181 8.17 -10.42 -25.86
CA GLU A 181 9.59 -10.42 -25.58
C GLU A 181 9.88 -9.15 -24.79
N GLY A 182 10.24 -9.34 -23.51
CA GLY A 182 10.62 -8.25 -22.64
C GLY A 182 11.73 -7.40 -23.27
N GLY A 183 11.99 -6.24 -22.69
CA GLY A 183 13.00 -5.36 -23.25
C GLY A 183 13.42 -4.24 -22.32
N PHE A 184 14.56 -3.65 -22.65
CA PHE A 184 14.99 -2.38 -22.08
C PHE A 184 14.03 -1.27 -22.50
N SER A 185 13.68 -0.37 -21.57
CA SER A 185 12.74 0.73 -21.82
C SER A 185 11.36 0.31 -22.37
N HIS A 186 11.01 -0.97 -22.30
CA HIS A 186 9.76 -1.51 -22.85
C HIS A 186 8.55 -1.22 -21.95
N PHE A 187 8.80 -0.94 -20.67
CA PHE A 187 7.74 -0.83 -19.67
C PHE A 187 6.85 0.41 -19.89
N LYS A 188 5.61 0.13 -20.29
CA LYS A 188 4.51 1.09 -20.28
C LYS A 188 3.45 0.56 -19.32
N SER A 189 3.44 1.03 -18.08
CA SER A 189 2.66 0.47 -16.97
C SER A 189 1.23 0.11 -17.35
N ARG A 190 0.49 1.04 -17.97
CA ARG A 190 -0.90 0.81 -18.39
C ARG A 190 -1.03 -0.23 -19.50
N ALA A 191 -0.27 -0.09 -20.59
CA ALA A 191 -0.35 -1.01 -21.72
C ALA A 191 0.10 -2.43 -21.34
N CYS A 192 1.15 -2.54 -20.53
CA CYS A 192 1.62 -3.82 -20.00
C CYS A 192 0.56 -4.46 -19.10
N PHE A 193 -0.03 -3.67 -18.19
CA PHE A 193 -1.09 -4.15 -17.31
C PHE A 193 -2.33 -4.60 -18.08
N ASP A 194 -2.80 -3.80 -19.04
CA ASP A 194 -4.00 -4.12 -19.83
C ASP A 194 -3.80 -5.40 -20.64
N ALA A 195 -2.63 -5.58 -21.26
CA ALA A 195 -2.29 -6.82 -21.97
C ALA A 195 -2.26 -8.05 -21.04
N ASP A 196 -1.68 -7.92 -19.86
CA ASP A 196 -1.64 -8.99 -18.85
C ASP A 196 -3.05 -9.31 -18.32
N TYR A 197 -3.88 -8.28 -18.10
CA TYR A 197 -5.25 -8.39 -17.60
C TYR A 197 -6.19 -9.03 -18.62
N GLU A 198 -6.15 -8.58 -19.88
CA GLU A 198 -6.91 -9.17 -20.99
C GLU A 198 -6.60 -10.65 -21.20
N ARG A 199 -5.37 -11.07 -20.93
CA ARG A 199 -5.02 -12.50 -20.96
C ARG A 199 -5.58 -13.24 -19.76
N ALA A 200 -5.41 -12.70 -18.55
CA ALA A 200 -5.93 -13.30 -17.33
C ALA A 200 -7.45 -13.51 -17.38
N LEU A 201 -8.18 -12.63 -18.05
CA LEU A 201 -9.63 -12.78 -18.29
C LEU A 201 -9.99 -14.00 -19.16
N LYS A 202 -9.06 -14.50 -19.99
CA LYS A 202 -9.28 -15.67 -20.85
C LYS A 202 -8.90 -16.98 -20.17
N TRP A 203 -8.32 -16.93 -18.97
CA TRP A 203 -7.87 -18.12 -18.28
C TRP A 203 -9.04 -18.86 -17.65
N PRO A 204 -9.05 -20.21 -17.71
CA PRO A 204 -10.00 -20.99 -16.95
C PRO A 204 -9.74 -20.81 -15.44
N ALA A 205 -10.75 -21.10 -14.64
CA ALA A 205 -10.62 -21.09 -13.19
C ALA A 205 -9.52 -22.06 -12.75
N PHE A 206 -8.76 -21.66 -11.71
CA PHE A 206 -7.63 -22.38 -11.14
C PHE A 206 -6.39 -22.56 -12.04
N GLN A 207 -6.29 -21.83 -13.16
CA GLN A 207 -5.08 -21.81 -13.99
C GLN A 207 -3.84 -21.39 -13.19
N THR A 208 -4.00 -20.51 -12.20
CA THR A 208 -2.90 -20.04 -11.34
C THR A 208 -2.36 -21.11 -10.39
N THR A 209 -3.06 -22.24 -10.23
CA THR A 209 -2.57 -23.39 -9.45
C THR A 209 -1.50 -24.16 -10.21
N SER A 210 -1.63 -24.28 -11.53
CA SER A 210 -0.69 -25.00 -12.40
C SER A 210 0.40 -24.11 -12.98
N MET A 211 0.15 -22.80 -13.10
CA MET A 211 1.12 -21.82 -13.61
C MET A 211 1.45 -20.78 -12.56
N THR A 212 2.72 -20.72 -12.14
CA THR A 212 3.18 -19.59 -11.33
C THR A 212 3.28 -18.33 -12.19
N TRP A 213 2.36 -17.41 -11.97
CA TRP A 213 2.36 -16.07 -12.56
C TRP A 213 2.93 -15.01 -11.59
N GLY A 214 3.17 -13.82 -12.13
CA GLY A 214 3.35 -12.61 -11.34
C GLY A 214 4.78 -12.07 -11.29
N THR A 215 4.87 -10.85 -10.78
CA THR A 215 6.09 -10.15 -10.37
C THR A 215 6.05 -9.94 -8.85
N ARG A 216 6.89 -9.06 -8.32
CA ARG A 216 6.83 -8.60 -6.93
C ARG A 216 6.69 -7.09 -6.91
N ASP A 217 5.54 -6.61 -7.37
CA ASP A 217 5.18 -5.19 -7.39
C ASP A 217 4.77 -4.69 -5.99
N VAL A 218 4.44 -5.60 -5.07
CA VAL A 218 4.13 -5.30 -3.67
C VAL A 218 4.90 -6.24 -2.75
N HIS A 219 5.12 -5.80 -1.52
CA HIS A 219 5.71 -6.68 -0.52
C HIS A 219 4.74 -7.87 -0.27
N PRO A 220 5.21 -9.14 -0.24
CA PRO A 220 4.31 -10.30 -0.25
C PRO A 220 3.36 -10.38 0.95
N HIS A 221 3.77 -9.79 2.07
CA HIS A 221 2.98 -9.77 3.31
C HIS A 221 2.05 -8.57 3.45
N VAL A 222 1.93 -7.70 2.44
CA VAL A 222 0.95 -6.61 2.42
C VAL A 222 -0.46 -7.14 2.67
N ARG A 223 -1.26 -6.37 3.42
CA ARG A 223 -2.68 -6.67 3.64
C ARG A 223 -3.47 -6.25 2.41
N MET A 224 -4.25 -7.17 1.85
CA MET A 224 -5.24 -6.80 0.84
C MET A 224 -6.40 -6.05 1.52
N PRO A 225 -6.84 -4.91 0.95
CA PRO A 225 -8.03 -4.22 1.41
C PRO A 225 -9.24 -5.15 1.51
N MET A 226 -9.97 -5.07 2.63
CA MET A 226 -11.06 -6.00 2.96
C MET A 226 -12.17 -6.00 1.91
N ASP A 227 -12.46 -4.83 1.35
CA ASP A 227 -13.50 -4.64 0.33
C ASP A 227 -13.13 -5.26 -1.04
N LEU A 228 -11.85 -5.56 -1.26
CA LEU A 228 -11.36 -6.35 -2.39
C LEU A 228 -11.43 -7.86 -2.11
N ILE A 229 -11.43 -8.28 -0.84
CA ILE A 229 -11.59 -9.71 -0.47
C ILE A 229 -13.05 -10.12 -0.52
N THR A 230 -13.94 -9.32 0.07
CA THR A 230 -15.34 -9.76 0.29
C THR A 230 -16.23 -9.56 -0.93
N GLY A 231 -15.89 -8.68 -1.88
CA GLY A 231 -16.79 -8.33 -2.98
C GLY A 231 -18.04 -7.55 -2.54
N PRO A 232 -19.00 -7.29 -3.45
CA PRO A 232 -18.96 -7.60 -4.88
C PRO A 232 -17.88 -6.79 -5.63
N TRP A 233 -17.47 -7.29 -6.79
CA TRP A 233 -16.36 -6.73 -7.57
C TRP A 233 -16.84 -6.08 -8.86
N ASN A 234 -16.79 -4.75 -8.90
CA ASN A 234 -16.87 -4.02 -10.15
C ASN A 234 -15.52 -4.12 -10.90
N GLU A 235 -15.47 -3.57 -12.12
CA GLU A 235 -14.29 -3.66 -12.97
C GLU A 235 -13.04 -3.04 -12.33
N GLU A 236 -13.18 -1.95 -11.58
CA GLU A 236 -12.09 -1.29 -10.86
C GLU A 236 -11.48 -2.23 -9.80
N LYS A 237 -12.33 -2.85 -8.98
CA LYS A 237 -11.91 -3.82 -7.96
C LYS A 237 -11.28 -5.07 -8.58
N ARG A 238 -11.84 -5.59 -9.68
CA ARG A 238 -11.27 -6.74 -10.41
C ARG A 238 -9.85 -6.45 -10.88
N ARG A 239 -9.63 -5.28 -11.47
CA ARG A 239 -8.30 -4.82 -11.90
C ARG A 239 -7.33 -4.63 -10.74
N ARG A 240 -7.78 -4.09 -9.60
CA ARG A 240 -6.94 -3.96 -8.38
C ARG A 240 -6.59 -5.30 -7.76
N ILE A 241 -7.55 -6.23 -7.67
CA ILE A 241 -7.30 -7.59 -7.20
C ILE A 241 -6.26 -8.25 -8.08
N PHE A 242 -6.44 -8.19 -9.40
CA PHE A 242 -5.46 -8.71 -10.35
C PHE A 242 -4.09 -8.05 -10.18
N TRP A 243 -4.02 -6.72 -10.01
CA TRP A 243 -2.76 -6.01 -9.76
C TRP A 243 -2.05 -6.50 -8.50
N LEU A 244 -2.77 -6.72 -7.40
CA LEU A 244 -2.21 -7.20 -6.14
C LEU A 244 -1.74 -8.67 -6.23
N THR A 245 -2.55 -9.53 -6.82
CA THR A 245 -2.25 -10.97 -6.93
C THR A 245 -1.14 -11.25 -7.93
N ARG A 246 -1.16 -10.60 -9.10
CA ARG A 246 -0.02 -10.62 -10.02
C ARG A 246 1.21 -9.96 -9.40
N GLY A 247 1.01 -8.96 -8.54
CA GLY A 247 2.06 -8.22 -7.85
C GLY A 247 2.74 -9.00 -6.73
N GLY A 248 2.31 -10.24 -6.46
CA GLY A 248 3.01 -11.16 -5.57
C GLY A 248 2.53 -11.16 -4.11
N ILE A 249 1.38 -10.55 -3.82
CA ILE A 249 0.74 -10.69 -2.50
C ILE A 249 0.51 -12.16 -2.18
N ARG A 250 0.72 -12.56 -0.93
CA ARG A 250 0.47 -13.91 -0.44
C ARG A 250 -0.59 -13.84 0.64
N LEU A 251 -1.77 -14.37 0.34
CA LEU A 251 -2.87 -14.43 1.30
C LEU A 251 -2.69 -15.63 2.22
N GLY A 252 -2.86 -15.42 3.52
CA GLY A 252 -2.68 -16.47 4.53
C GLY A 252 -1.23 -16.95 4.66
N ALA A 253 -0.25 -16.11 4.30
CA ALA A 253 1.15 -16.44 4.52
C ALA A 253 1.50 -16.41 6.01
N LYS A 254 2.45 -17.27 6.41
CA LYS A 254 2.98 -17.27 7.79
C LYS A 254 3.52 -15.88 8.14
N GLY A 255 3.17 -15.38 9.31
CA GLY A 255 3.57 -14.04 9.79
C GLY A 255 2.63 -12.89 9.40
N GLN A 256 1.56 -13.15 8.66
CA GLN A 256 0.46 -12.19 8.50
C GLN A 256 -0.57 -12.34 9.62
N THR A 257 -1.26 -11.23 9.94
CA THR A 257 -2.48 -11.29 10.74
C THR A 257 -3.49 -12.20 10.04
N PRO A 258 -4.01 -13.24 10.72
CA PRO A 258 -4.99 -14.13 10.12
C PRO A 258 -6.23 -13.36 9.65
N VAL A 259 -6.68 -13.67 8.43
CA VAL A 259 -7.95 -13.14 7.93
C VAL A 259 -9.09 -13.83 8.70
N PRO A 260 -10.03 -13.09 9.32
CA PRO A 260 -11.17 -13.67 10.03
C PRO A 260 -11.97 -14.62 9.15
N TRP A 261 -12.50 -15.69 9.72
CA TRP A 261 -13.24 -16.70 8.96
C TRP A 261 -14.53 -16.13 8.35
N GLU A 262 -15.13 -15.11 8.96
CA GLU A 262 -16.31 -14.41 8.45
C GLU A 262 -16.01 -13.74 7.10
N VAL A 263 -14.78 -13.25 6.93
CA VAL A 263 -14.33 -12.58 5.71
C VAL A 263 -14.06 -13.61 4.62
N LYS A 264 -13.46 -14.76 5.00
CA LYS A 264 -13.28 -15.90 4.08
C LYS A 264 -14.64 -16.41 3.60
N LEU A 265 -15.61 -16.52 4.52
CA LEU A 265 -16.97 -16.93 4.22
C LEU A 265 -17.66 -15.94 3.28
N ALA A 266 -17.58 -14.63 3.55
CA ALA A 266 -18.16 -13.61 2.68
C ALA A 266 -17.54 -13.65 1.26
N CYS A 267 -16.24 -13.89 1.16
CA CYS A 267 -15.57 -14.09 -0.13
C CYS A 267 -16.10 -15.33 -0.86
N LEU A 268 -16.20 -16.48 -0.19
CA LEU A 268 -16.76 -17.71 -0.76
C LEU A 268 -18.23 -17.54 -1.18
N ASP A 269 -19.04 -16.92 -0.34
CA ASP A 269 -20.45 -16.69 -0.63
C ASP A 269 -20.59 -15.82 -1.88
N ASN A 270 -19.87 -14.69 -1.96
CA ASN A 270 -19.99 -13.77 -3.09
C ASN A 270 -19.31 -14.25 -4.38
N ALA A 271 -18.22 -15.02 -4.29
CA ALA A 271 -17.52 -15.53 -5.47
C ALA A 271 -18.11 -16.85 -6.00
N VAL A 272 -18.77 -17.64 -5.15
CA VAL A 272 -19.07 -19.05 -5.46
C VAL A 272 -20.52 -19.41 -5.16
N ILE A 273 -21.06 -19.09 -3.99
CA ILE A 273 -22.38 -19.61 -3.60
C ILE A 273 -23.51 -18.78 -4.19
N SER A 274 -23.46 -17.47 -3.98
CA SER A 274 -24.49 -16.50 -4.38
C SER A 274 -24.20 -15.84 -5.73
N ALA A 275 -23.04 -16.10 -6.34
CA ALA A 275 -22.68 -15.55 -7.64
C ALA A 275 -23.64 -16.07 -8.73
N GLU A 276 -24.23 -15.18 -9.53
CA GLU A 276 -25.05 -15.58 -10.68
C GLU A 276 -24.23 -16.40 -11.68
N GLU A 277 -23.06 -15.86 -12.04
CA GLU A 277 -22.04 -16.53 -12.84
C GLU A 277 -20.70 -16.54 -12.08
N LEU A 278 -19.96 -17.64 -12.21
CA LEU A 278 -18.64 -17.75 -11.61
C LEU A 278 -17.63 -16.92 -12.40
N ASP A 279 -16.87 -16.06 -11.74
CA ASP A 279 -15.81 -15.26 -12.37
C ASP A 279 -14.45 -15.99 -12.27
N PRO A 280 -13.91 -16.54 -13.37
CA PRO A 280 -12.64 -17.27 -13.35
C PRO A 280 -11.47 -16.41 -12.88
N LEU A 281 -11.48 -15.10 -13.14
CA LEU A 281 -10.42 -14.19 -12.70
C LEU A 281 -10.42 -14.09 -11.17
N ILE A 282 -11.59 -13.90 -10.56
CA ILE A 282 -11.73 -13.82 -9.10
C ILE A 282 -11.33 -15.16 -8.47
N ILE A 283 -11.75 -16.28 -9.06
CA ILE A 283 -11.35 -17.61 -8.59
C ILE A 283 -9.83 -17.76 -8.62
N ASN A 284 -9.18 -17.41 -9.74
CA ASN A 284 -7.73 -17.46 -9.90
C ASN A 284 -6.96 -16.55 -8.94
N CYS A 285 -7.56 -15.44 -8.52
CA CYS A 285 -6.93 -14.45 -7.65
C CYS A 285 -7.15 -14.73 -6.16
N LEU A 286 -8.37 -15.09 -5.76
CA LEU A 286 -8.79 -15.14 -4.36
C LEU A 286 -8.98 -16.57 -3.85
N ILE A 287 -9.41 -17.51 -4.69
CA ILE A 287 -9.78 -18.86 -4.23
C ILE A 287 -8.57 -19.80 -4.33
N SER A 288 -7.84 -19.89 -3.23
CA SER A 288 -6.71 -20.82 -3.03
C SER A 288 -6.65 -21.26 -1.57
N ASP A 289 -5.68 -22.10 -1.20
CA ASP A 289 -5.60 -22.80 0.10
C ASP A 289 -5.92 -21.95 1.35
N TRP A 290 -5.59 -20.66 1.35
CA TRP A 290 -5.83 -19.78 2.51
C TRP A 290 -7.33 -19.60 2.85
N ILE A 291 -8.21 -19.69 1.84
CA ILE A 291 -9.66 -19.45 2.01
C ILE A 291 -10.34 -20.59 2.79
N PHE A 292 -9.77 -21.79 2.70
CA PHE A 292 -10.35 -23.00 3.29
C PHE A 292 -9.87 -23.26 4.71
N LYS A 293 -8.71 -22.71 5.10
CA LYS A 293 -8.11 -22.94 6.41
C LYS A 293 -8.87 -22.26 7.54
N ASP A 294 -8.86 -22.91 8.71
CA ASP A 294 -9.38 -22.37 9.99
C ASP A 294 -10.86 -21.98 9.95
N LEU A 295 -11.64 -22.59 9.07
CA LEU A 295 -13.09 -22.43 9.06
C LEU A 295 -13.72 -23.27 10.18
N PRO A 296 -14.76 -22.76 10.88
CA PRO A 296 -15.53 -23.56 11.82
C PRO A 296 -16.22 -24.75 11.13
N GLU A 297 -16.25 -25.93 11.76
CA GLU A 297 -16.77 -27.16 11.14
C GLU A 297 -18.25 -27.06 10.73
N ASP A 298 -19.06 -26.39 11.55
CA ASP A 298 -20.48 -26.16 11.29
C ASP A 298 -20.68 -25.28 10.05
N ILE A 299 -19.82 -24.27 9.89
CA ILE A 299 -19.78 -23.41 8.71
C ILE A 299 -19.38 -24.20 7.47
N VAL A 300 -18.33 -25.03 7.54
CA VAL A 300 -17.91 -25.88 6.42
C VAL A 300 -19.04 -26.82 5.98
N ARG A 301 -19.70 -27.50 6.92
CA ARG A 301 -20.84 -28.39 6.62
C ARG A 301 -21.99 -27.63 5.95
N LYS A 302 -22.33 -26.44 6.46
CA LYS A 302 -23.37 -25.59 5.87
C LYS A 302 -23.03 -25.20 4.43
N GLN A 303 -21.77 -24.83 4.17
CA GLN A 303 -21.29 -24.45 2.85
C GLN A 303 -21.29 -25.63 1.87
N LEU A 304 -20.90 -26.83 2.31
CA LEU A 304 -20.99 -28.05 1.50
C LEU A 304 -22.44 -28.35 1.08
N VAL A 305 -23.40 -28.21 2.00
CA VAL A 305 -24.83 -28.39 1.66
C VAL A 305 -25.30 -27.38 0.60
N GLN A 306 -24.87 -26.12 0.71
CA GLN A 306 -25.21 -25.09 -0.28
C GLN A 306 -24.59 -25.39 -1.65
N LEU A 307 -23.31 -25.79 -1.69
CA LEU A 307 -22.63 -26.20 -2.91
C LEU A 307 -23.30 -27.41 -3.56
N SER A 308 -23.63 -28.46 -2.80
CA SER A 308 -24.32 -29.64 -3.33
C SER A 308 -25.66 -29.27 -3.97
N ARG A 309 -26.45 -28.41 -3.30
CA ARG A 309 -27.72 -27.92 -3.85
C ARG A 309 -27.51 -27.16 -5.15
N ARG A 310 -26.50 -26.28 -5.23
CA ARG A 310 -26.18 -25.55 -6.45
C ARG A 310 -25.68 -26.47 -7.57
N ILE A 311 -24.87 -27.49 -7.27
CA ILE A 311 -24.38 -28.44 -8.29
C ILE A 311 -25.54 -29.25 -8.90
N GLU A 312 -26.46 -29.74 -8.05
CA GLU A 312 -27.61 -30.53 -8.51
C GLU A 312 -28.67 -29.67 -9.22
N TRP A 313 -29.07 -28.56 -8.60
CA TRP A 313 -30.27 -27.81 -8.96
C TRP A 313 -29.96 -26.42 -9.52
N GLY A 314 -28.72 -25.95 -9.42
CA GLY A 314 -28.26 -24.73 -10.07
C GLY A 314 -28.20 -24.92 -11.58
N GLY A 315 -28.73 -23.95 -12.31
CA GLY A 315 -28.66 -23.88 -13.78
C GLY A 315 -27.25 -23.62 -14.33
N ASP A 316 -26.21 -23.91 -13.56
CA ASP A 316 -24.80 -23.73 -13.91
C ASP A 316 -24.40 -24.61 -15.11
N SER A 317 -23.51 -24.11 -15.95
CA SER A 317 -22.93 -24.88 -17.05
C SER A 317 -22.09 -26.07 -16.53
N PRO A 318 -21.79 -27.07 -17.38
CA PRO A 318 -20.91 -28.18 -17.00
C PRO A 318 -19.55 -27.73 -16.45
N GLU A 319 -18.97 -26.68 -17.03
CA GLU A 319 -17.69 -26.09 -16.62
C GLU A 319 -17.81 -25.44 -15.24
N SER A 320 -18.87 -24.66 -15.01
CA SER A 320 -19.15 -24.06 -13.71
C SER A 320 -19.39 -25.13 -12.64
N LYS A 321 -20.11 -26.21 -12.96
CA LYS A 321 -20.31 -27.34 -12.04
C LYS A 321 -18.99 -28.01 -11.66
N GLU A 322 -18.03 -28.09 -12.57
CA GLU A 322 -16.71 -28.65 -12.26
C GLU A 322 -15.90 -27.76 -11.30
N ILE A 323 -15.98 -26.45 -11.49
CA ILE A 323 -15.42 -25.47 -10.54
C ILE A 323 -16.03 -25.66 -9.14
N LEU A 324 -17.36 -25.75 -9.05
CA LEU A 324 -18.07 -25.97 -7.78
C LEU A 324 -17.66 -27.28 -7.11
N ARG A 325 -17.54 -28.38 -7.87
CA ARG A 325 -17.08 -29.68 -7.34
C ARG A 325 -15.66 -29.61 -6.79
N ARG A 326 -14.76 -28.90 -7.49
CA ARG A 326 -13.38 -28.71 -7.02
C ARG A 326 -13.33 -27.95 -5.71
N ILE A 327 -14.14 -26.89 -5.57
CA ILE A 327 -14.24 -26.11 -4.32
C ILE A 327 -14.85 -26.96 -3.19
N ALA A 328 -15.92 -27.71 -3.47
CA ALA A 328 -16.53 -28.62 -2.50
C ALA A 328 -15.53 -29.69 -2.01
N THR A 329 -14.72 -30.22 -2.92
CA THR A 329 -13.66 -31.18 -2.59
C THR A 329 -12.62 -30.55 -1.68
N ALA A 330 -12.17 -29.32 -1.96
CA ALA A 330 -11.21 -28.60 -1.13
C ALA A 330 -11.75 -28.32 0.29
N LEU A 331 -13.01 -27.88 0.41
CA LEU A 331 -13.68 -27.69 1.70
C LEU A 331 -13.82 -29.00 2.49
N ASN A 332 -14.16 -30.09 1.82
CA ASN A 332 -14.30 -31.39 2.46
C ASN A 332 -12.94 -31.95 2.94
N LEU A 333 -11.85 -31.69 2.19
CA LEU A 333 -10.50 -32.07 2.64
C LEU A 333 -10.09 -31.33 3.92
N ASP A 334 -10.39 -30.03 4.04
CA ASP A 334 -10.09 -29.27 5.27
C ASP A 334 -10.85 -29.84 6.49
N LEU A 335 -12.10 -30.27 6.29
CA LEU A 335 -12.90 -30.91 7.36
C LEU A 335 -12.31 -32.25 7.83
N GLN A 336 -11.59 -32.97 6.96
CA GLN A 336 -11.03 -34.29 7.24
C GLN A 336 -9.63 -34.24 7.87
N LEU A 337 -8.95 -33.08 7.84
CA LEU A 337 -7.63 -32.94 8.44
C LEU A 337 -7.73 -32.90 9.98
N PRO A 338 -6.96 -33.73 10.71
CA PRO A 338 -6.99 -33.75 12.18
C PRO A 338 -6.67 -32.37 12.77
N GLN A 339 -7.40 -31.97 13.82
CA GLN A 339 -7.22 -30.69 14.52
C GLN A 339 -5.82 -30.49 15.16
N TYR A 340 -4.94 -31.49 15.10
CA TYR A 340 -3.62 -31.49 15.75
C TYR A 340 -2.56 -30.59 15.09
N ASP A 341 -2.77 -30.12 13.85
CA ASP A 341 -1.88 -29.14 13.19
C ASP A 341 -2.33 -27.68 13.38
N ARG A 342 -3.42 -27.42 14.11
CA ARG A 342 -3.85 -26.07 14.50
C ARG A 342 -3.11 -25.60 15.76
N ILE A 343 -1.77 -25.66 15.74
CA ILE A 343 -0.96 -24.97 16.75
C ILE A 343 -0.83 -23.50 16.31
N PRO A 344 -1.16 -22.52 17.17
CA PRO A 344 -0.79 -21.13 16.90
C PRO A 344 0.75 -21.04 17.01
N GLY A 345 1.41 -20.95 15.86
CA GLY A 345 2.85 -20.76 15.73
C GLY A 345 3.18 -19.40 15.16
#